data_AF-A0A328SD75-F1
#
_entry.id   AF-A0A328SD75-F1
#
_cell.length_a   1.000
_cell.length_b   1.000
_cell.length_c   1.000
_cell.angle_alpha   90.00
_cell.angle_beta   90.00
_cell.angle_gamma   90.00
#
_symmetry.space_group_name_H-M   'P 1'
#
loop_
_entity.id
_entity.type
_entity.pdbx_description
1 polymer ?
#
loop_
_entity_poly.entity_id
_entity_poly.type
_entity_poly.pdbx_seq_one_letter_code
_entity_poly.pdbx_strand_id
1 'polypeptide(L)'
;MTLFEKLKNMMKNDEKKEKSTISQANNGKKLKIGYIHLSGCTGDLMSFTENYDELADLLGAVDIVYGQTLVDCWEMPKMDIVLIEGSVCLEDEHSIRELKEAREKSGLLVSLGSCACTGGFTVYAKGGQRAQPQHSSFVALQRLVKVDMAIPGCPPSPQIIKKIILAAVANDMDYLAPFMKFTENQDTCGCDLQKRIINQSICIGCGACAAACPTRAMTMKDGRPSFNCDRCVKCGLCYYQCTRSWWPIDQIKKEMGLE
;
A
#
# COMPACT_ATOMS: atom_id res chain seq x y z
N MET A 1 37.71 8.40 -17.38
CA MET A 1 36.78 7.85 -16.36
C MET A 1 35.99 6.74 -17.04
N THR A 2 36.17 5.50 -16.58
CA THR A 2 35.53 4.33 -17.18
C THR A 2 34.01 4.37 -16.92
N LEU A 3 33.21 3.74 -17.79
CA LEU A 3 31.75 3.63 -17.60
C LEU A 3 31.40 3.08 -16.20
N PHE A 4 32.25 2.19 -15.69
CA PHE A 4 32.14 1.57 -14.37
C PHE A 4 32.33 2.57 -13.22
N GLU A 5 33.29 3.49 -13.34
CA GLU A 5 33.49 4.57 -12.34
C GLU A 5 32.35 5.58 -12.35
N LYS A 6 31.78 5.88 -13.52
CA LYS A 6 30.59 6.74 -13.63
C LYS A 6 29.38 6.12 -12.94
N LEU A 7 29.11 4.83 -13.17
CA LEU A 7 28.03 4.10 -12.51
C LEU A 7 28.21 4.05 -10.99
N LYS A 8 29.44 3.79 -10.51
CA LYS A 8 29.76 3.75 -9.07
C LYS A 8 29.58 5.12 -8.40
N ASN A 9 29.87 6.20 -9.11
CA ASN A 9 29.68 7.56 -8.61
C ASN A 9 28.21 7.99 -8.63
N MET A 10 27.41 7.54 -9.60
CA MET A 10 25.96 7.76 -9.62
C MET A 10 25.28 7.06 -8.44
N MET A 11 25.59 5.78 -8.21
CA MET A 11 25.04 5.02 -7.08
C MET A 11 25.41 5.63 -5.71
N LYS A 12 26.67 6.09 -5.54
CA LYS A 12 27.11 6.79 -4.32
C LYS A 12 26.44 8.15 -4.12
N ASN A 13 26.09 8.84 -5.20
CA ASN A 13 25.41 10.12 -5.12
C ASN A 13 23.93 9.94 -4.77
N ASP A 14 23.26 8.91 -5.30
CA ASP A 14 21.89 8.56 -4.94
C ASP A 14 21.80 8.16 -3.45
N GLU A 15 22.71 7.31 -2.96
CA GLU A 15 22.81 6.95 -1.53
C GLU A 15 23.07 8.18 -0.63
N LYS A 16 23.92 9.12 -1.06
CA LYS A 16 24.17 10.36 -0.29
C LYS A 16 22.98 11.30 -0.31
N LYS A 17 22.24 11.38 -1.42
CA LYS A 17 21.06 12.24 -1.56
C LYS A 17 19.92 11.71 -0.69
N GLU A 18 19.69 10.40 -0.69
CA GLU A 18 18.72 9.74 0.20
C GLU A 18 19.09 9.93 1.68
N LYS A 19 20.35 9.69 2.06
CA LYS A 19 20.81 9.90 3.45
C LYS A 19 20.73 11.36 3.91
N SER A 20 21.03 12.33 3.03
CA SER A 20 20.87 13.75 3.37
C SER A 20 19.41 14.16 3.59
N THR A 21 18.49 13.56 2.83
CA THR A 21 17.05 13.88 2.90
C THR A 21 16.42 13.34 4.21
N ILE A 22 16.87 12.16 4.67
CA ILE A 22 16.37 11.53 5.91
C ILE A 22 16.78 12.34 7.16
N SER A 23 17.97 12.94 7.15
CA SER A 23 18.52 13.64 8.32
C SER A 23 17.97 15.06 8.57
N GLN A 24 17.33 15.69 7.57
CA GLN A 24 16.96 17.11 7.61
C GLN A 24 15.45 17.38 7.79
N ALA A 25 14.60 16.36 7.76
CA ALA A 25 13.16 16.57 7.54
C ALA A 25 12.32 16.91 8.79
N ASN A 26 12.81 16.72 10.02
CA ASN A 26 12.04 17.10 11.21
C ASN A 26 12.94 17.63 12.32
N ASN A 27 12.42 18.60 13.07
CA ASN A 27 13.03 19.36 14.18
C ASN A 27 13.41 18.49 15.41
N GLY A 28 14.03 17.32 15.19
CA GLY A 28 14.41 16.32 16.20
C GLY A 28 13.28 15.39 16.67
N LYS A 29 12.03 15.57 16.21
CA LYS A 29 10.88 14.75 16.62
C LYS A 29 10.50 13.74 15.53
N LYS A 30 10.68 12.45 15.81
CA LYS A 30 10.29 11.35 14.91
C LYS A 30 8.76 11.24 14.83
N LEU A 31 8.24 10.87 13.66
CA LEU A 31 6.82 10.55 13.49
C LEU A 31 6.49 9.26 14.25
N LYS A 32 5.42 9.30 15.05
CA LYS A 32 4.90 8.14 15.75
C LYS A 32 4.01 7.32 14.83
N ILE A 33 4.46 6.12 14.51
CA ILE A 33 3.76 5.19 13.64
C ILE A 33 3.19 4.03 14.45
N GLY A 34 1.93 3.69 14.21
CA GLY A 34 1.37 2.41 14.61
C GLY A 34 1.30 1.44 13.44
N TYR A 35 1.50 0.16 13.71
CA TYR A 35 1.15 -0.93 12.81
C TYR A 35 0.06 -1.77 13.47
N ILE A 36 -1.09 -1.93 12.82
CA ILE A 36 -2.20 -2.73 13.34
C ILE A 36 -2.49 -3.86 12.35
N HIS A 37 -2.57 -5.07 12.89
CA HIS A 37 -2.87 -6.28 12.14
C HIS A 37 -4.31 -6.72 12.44
N LEU A 38 -5.22 -6.53 11.49
CA LEU A 38 -6.59 -7.04 11.57
C LEU A 38 -6.66 -8.42 10.92
N SER A 39 -7.65 -8.70 10.07
CA SER A 39 -7.70 -9.96 9.32
C SER A 39 -6.77 -9.90 8.09
N GLY A 40 -5.47 -9.83 8.36
CA GLY A 40 -4.37 -9.80 7.38
C GLY A 40 -3.58 -11.11 7.34
N CYS A 41 -2.45 -11.11 6.62
CA CYS A 41 -1.54 -12.26 6.56
C CYS A 41 -0.13 -11.96 7.08
N THR A 42 0.11 -10.73 7.57
CA THR A 42 1.39 -10.12 7.92
C THR A 42 2.32 -9.92 6.71
N GLY A 43 1.84 -10.23 5.49
CA GLY A 43 2.64 -10.12 4.27
C GLY A 43 3.01 -8.67 3.93
N ASP A 44 2.19 -7.71 4.33
CA ASP A 44 2.46 -6.30 4.06
C ASP A 44 3.51 -5.76 5.04
N LEU A 45 3.47 -6.19 6.30
CA LEU A 45 4.57 -5.95 7.25
C LEU A 45 5.88 -6.63 6.80
N MET A 46 5.83 -7.86 6.29
CA MET A 46 7.03 -8.51 5.75
C MET A 46 7.60 -7.71 4.59
N SER A 47 6.76 -7.25 3.66
CA SER A 47 7.22 -6.37 2.58
C SER A 47 7.87 -5.07 3.09
N PHE A 48 7.38 -4.49 4.19
CA PHE A 48 8.05 -3.37 4.85
C PHE A 48 9.46 -3.73 5.36
N THR A 49 9.63 -4.91 5.98
CA THR A 49 10.94 -5.36 6.51
C THR A 49 11.91 -5.81 5.42
N GLU A 50 11.42 -6.14 4.21
CA GLU A 50 12.24 -6.42 3.03
C GLU A 50 12.93 -5.18 2.42
N ASN A 51 12.89 -4.02 3.09
CA ASN A 51 13.77 -2.89 2.77
C ASN A 51 15.23 -3.08 3.28
N TYR A 52 15.59 -4.29 3.72
CA TYR A 52 16.93 -4.79 4.07
C TYR A 52 17.96 -3.72 4.47
N ASP A 53 18.83 -3.31 3.53
CA ASP A 53 19.95 -2.39 3.74
C ASP A 53 19.53 -1.04 4.36
N GLU A 54 18.29 -0.62 4.11
CA GLU A 54 17.75 0.66 4.52
C GLU A 54 16.73 0.53 5.66
N LEU A 55 16.41 -0.69 6.10
CA LEU A 55 15.43 -0.91 7.17
C LEU A 55 15.86 -0.23 8.47
N ALA A 56 17.16 -0.32 8.81
CA ALA A 56 17.70 0.34 10.01
C ALA A 56 17.58 1.86 9.93
N ASP A 57 17.84 2.44 8.75
CA ASP A 57 17.71 3.89 8.52
C ASP A 57 16.23 4.31 8.57
N LEU A 58 15.32 3.49 8.05
CA LEU A 58 13.88 3.73 8.07
C LEU A 58 13.31 3.70 9.51
N LEU A 59 13.70 2.70 10.31
CA LEU A 59 13.42 2.64 11.75
C LEU A 59 14.13 3.77 12.53
N GLY A 60 15.22 4.31 11.98
CA GLY A 60 15.86 5.52 12.46
C GLY A 60 15.02 6.78 12.22
N ALA A 61 14.28 6.84 11.11
CA ALA A 61 13.48 8.00 10.70
C ALA A 61 12.12 8.11 11.40
N VAL A 62 11.54 6.97 11.82
CA VAL A 62 10.22 6.90 12.47
C VAL A 62 10.29 6.24 13.85
N ASP A 63 9.24 6.40 14.64
CA ASP A 63 9.11 5.76 15.96
C ASP A 63 7.89 4.84 15.92
N ILE A 64 8.11 3.51 15.89
CA ILE A 64 7.00 2.55 15.90
C ILE A 64 6.55 2.37 17.35
N VAL A 65 5.40 2.94 17.69
CA VAL A 65 4.92 3.06 19.07
C VAL A 65 3.82 2.07 19.44
N TYR A 66 3.23 1.40 18.45
CA TYR A 66 2.12 0.48 18.65
C TYR A 66 2.07 -0.60 17.56
N GLY A 67 1.60 -1.78 17.94
CA GLY A 67 1.53 -2.96 17.09
C GLY A 67 2.22 -4.14 17.74
N GLN A 68 1.43 -5.05 18.29
CA GLN A 68 1.89 -6.16 19.14
C GLN A 68 2.76 -7.17 18.40
N THR A 69 2.79 -7.12 17.07
CA THR A 69 3.77 -7.86 16.26
C THR A 69 5.21 -7.36 16.48
N LEU A 70 5.40 -6.08 16.84
CA LEU A 70 6.70 -5.42 16.92
C LEU A 70 6.99 -4.75 18.28
N VAL A 71 5.94 -4.37 19.02
CA VAL A 71 6.05 -3.53 20.22
C VAL A 71 5.27 -4.15 21.36
N ASP A 72 5.90 -4.27 22.53
CA ASP A 72 5.27 -4.74 23.78
C ASP A 72 4.38 -3.65 24.40
N CYS A 73 3.34 -3.24 23.67
CA CYS A 73 2.39 -2.19 24.07
C CYS A 73 0.94 -2.66 23.88
N TRP A 74 0.18 -2.68 24.98
CA TRP A 74 -1.22 -3.14 24.98
C TRP A 74 -2.24 -2.01 25.04
N GLU A 75 -1.83 -0.81 25.46
CA GLU A 75 -2.66 0.39 25.45
C GLU A 75 -2.34 1.23 24.22
N MET A 76 -3.30 1.40 23.31
CA MET A 76 -3.07 2.14 22.08
C MET A 76 -2.75 3.62 22.38
N PRO A 77 -1.55 4.14 22.02
CA PRO A 77 -1.19 5.53 22.22
C PRO A 77 -1.79 6.40 21.10
N LYS A 78 -1.65 7.72 21.22
CA LYS A 78 -1.86 8.63 20.09
C LYS A 78 -0.72 8.50 19.08
N MET A 79 -1.06 8.45 17.80
CA MET A 79 -0.14 8.19 16.69
C MET A 79 -0.30 9.28 15.61
N ASP A 80 0.80 9.64 14.96
CA ASP A 80 0.75 10.58 13.83
C ASP A 80 0.22 9.86 12.59
N ILE A 81 0.69 8.63 12.37
CA ILE A 81 0.27 7.76 11.26
C ILE A 81 -0.02 6.37 11.83
N VAL A 82 -1.10 5.74 11.36
CA VAL A 82 -1.34 4.30 11.60
C VAL A 82 -1.44 3.57 10.27
N LEU A 83 -0.63 2.52 10.13
CA LEU A 83 -0.67 1.57 9.04
C LEU A 83 -1.51 0.37 9.48
N ILE A 84 -2.65 0.16 8.83
CA ILE A 84 -3.53 -0.97 9.16
C ILE A 84 -3.50 -1.97 8.01
N GLU A 85 -3.03 -3.18 8.31
CA GLU A 85 -3.06 -4.33 7.41
C GLU A 85 -4.33 -5.17 7.67
N GLY A 86 -4.88 -5.73 6.60
CA GLY A 86 -5.96 -6.70 6.67
C GLY A 86 -7.35 -6.10 6.57
N SER A 87 -8.32 -6.93 6.16
CA SER A 87 -9.74 -6.56 6.18
C SER A 87 -10.31 -6.66 7.60
N VAL A 88 -11.54 -6.21 7.81
CA VAL A 88 -12.23 -6.29 9.11
C VAL A 88 -13.33 -7.33 9.05
N CYS A 89 -13.31 -8.29 9.97
CA CYS A 89 -14.42 -9.21 10.20
C CYS A 89 -15.56 -8.49 10.93
N LEU A 90 -16.77 -8.49 10.37
CA LEU A 90 -17.91 -7.82 11.00
C LEU A 90 -18.45 -8.57 12.21
N GLU A 91 -18.15 -9.85 12.34
CA GLU A 91 -18.58 -10.69 13.46
C GLU A 91 -17.56 -10.73 14.61
N ASP A 92 -16.39 -10.08 14.46
CA ASP A 92 -15.39 -9.96 15.52
C ASP A 92 -15.42 -8.58 16.17
N GLU A 93 -15.97 -8.51 17.39
CA GLU A 93 -16.12 -7.25 18.13
C GLU A 93 -14.78 -6.57 18.42
N HIS A 94 -13.72 -7.36 18.66
CA HIS A 94 -12.40 -6.82 18.94
C HIS A 94 -11.83 -6.08 17.73
N SER A 95 -11.84 -6.71 16.55
CA SER A 95 -11.40 -6.08 15.29
C SER A 95 -12.13 -4.76 15.00
N ILE A 96 -13.44 -4.71 15.21
CA ILE A 96 -14.23 -3.48 14.98
C ILE A 96 -13.82 -2.39 15.97
N ARG A 97 -13.68 -2.74 17.25
CA ARG A 97 -13.29 -1.79 18.29
C ARG A 97 -11.89 -1.25 18.04
N GLU A 98 -10.94 -2.12 17.72
CA GLU A 98 -9.55 -1.74 17.45
C GLU A 98 -9.45 -0.79 16.24
N LEU A 99 -10.19 -1.06 15.15
CA LEU A 99 -10.23 -0.15 14.00
C LEU A 99 -10.77 1.24 14.37
N LYS A 100 -11.86 1.30 15.15
CA LYS A 100 -12.47 2.58 15.57
C LYS A 100 -11.53 3.35 16.50
N GLU A 101 -10.92 2.67 17.46
CA GLU A 101 -9.95 3.25 18.37
C GLU A 101 -8.72 3.77 17.62
N ALA A 102 -8.23 3.02 16.63
CA ALA A 102 -7.14 3.43 15.75
C ALA A 102 -7.49 4.70 14.99
N ARG A 103 -8.72 4.83 14.48
CA ARG A 103 -9.18 6.05 13.83
C ARG A 103 -9.23 7.24 14.79
N GLU A 104 -9.71 7.06 16.01
CA GLU A 104 -9.78 8.13 17.02
C GLU A 104 -8.38 8.60 17.49
N LYS A 105 -7.41 7.68 17.53
CA LYS A 105 -6.07 7.93 18.06
C LYS A 105 -5.01 8.23 16.98
N SER A 106 -5.39 8.27 15.70
CA SER A 106 -4.46 8.56 14.59
C SER A 106 -4.75 9.90 13.91
N GLY A 107 -3.68 10.62 13.56
CA GLY A 107 -3.75 11.76 12.65
C GLY A 107 -4.10 11.31 11.23
N LEU A 108 -3.29 10.40 10.66
CA LEU A 108 -3.51 9.78 9.36
C LEU A 108 -3.73 8.27 9.51
N LEU A 109 -4.85 7.77 8.98
CA LEU A 109 -5.13 6.33 8.89
C LEU A 109 -4.87 5.86 7.46
N VAL A 110 -3.95 4.91 7.34
CA VAL A 110 -3.50 4.36 6.06
C VAL A 110 -3.91 2.89 5.97
N SER A 111 -4.67 2.55 4.94
CA SER A 111 -4.89 1.15 4.57
C SER A 111 -3.65 0.62 3.86
N LEU A 112 -2.98 -0.35 4.48
CA LEU A 112 -1.78 -0.99 3.97
C LEU A 112 -2.17 -2.35 3.36
N GLY A 113 -1.90 -2.53 2.07
CA GLY A 113 -2.23 -3.76 1.36
C GLY A 113 -3.67 -3.84 0.87
N SER A 114 -3.89 -4.71 -0.11
CA SER A 114 -5.17 -4.85 -0.80
C SER A 114 -6.29 -5.39 0.09
N CYS A 115 -5.96 -6.18 1.13
CA CYS A 115 -6.97 -6.62 2.10
C CYS A 115 -7.58 -5.43 2.85
N ALA A 116 -6.75 -4.50 3.32
CA ALA A 116 -7.21 -3.28 3.97
C ALA A 116 -7.89 -2.31 2.98
N CYS A 117 -7.33 -2.15 1.79
CA CYS A 117 -7.81 -1.19 0.79
C CYS A 117 -9.14 -1.60 0.11
N THR A 118 -9.29 -2.89 -0.22
CA THR A 118 -10.35 -3.37 -1.12
C THR A 118 -10.99 -4.68 -0.67
N GLY A 119 -10.62 -5.19 0.51
CA GLY A 119 -10.97 -6.53 0.99
C GLY A 119 -10.06 -7.64 0.45
N GLY A 120 -9.34 -7.43 -0.65
CA GLY A 120 -8.44 -8.44 -1.21
C GLY A 120 -9.15 -9.78 -1.44
N PHE A 121 -8.53 -10.89 -1.05
CA PHE A 121 -9.14 -12.21 -1.21
C PHE A 121 -10.19 -12.54 -0.14
N THR A 122 -10.29 -11.78 0.95
CA THR A 122 -11.26 -12.07 2.03
C THR A 122 -12.70 -11.77 1.62
N VAL A 123 -12.89 -11.02 0.53
CA VAL A 123 -14.19 -10.89 -0.18
C VAL A 123 -14.82 -12.21 -0.61
N TYR A 124 -14.04 -13.29 -0.66
CA TYR A 124 -14.52 -14.64 -0.97
C TYR A 124 -14.90 -15.44 0.28
N ALA A 125 -14.64 -14.92 1.48
CA ALA A 125 -15.05 -15.54 2.73
C ALA A 125 -16.59 -15.65 2.79
N LYS A 126 -17.06 -16.75 3.38
CA LYS A 126 -18.49 -17.07 3.49
C LYS A 126 -18.86 -17.76 4.80
N GLY A 127 -17.93 -17.81 5.75
CA GLY A 127 -18.10 -18.53 7.01
C GLY A 127 -18.21 -20.05 6.86
N GLY A 128 -18.76 -20.68 7.90
CA GLY A 128 -18.97 -22.13 8.00
C GLY A 128 -17.74 -22.94 8.43
N GLN A 129 -16.58 -22.31 8.57
CA GLN A 129 -15.34 -22.98 9.00
C GLN A 129 -15.17 -22.92 10.52
N ARG A 130 -14.81 -24.05 11.14
CA ARG A 130 -14.50 -24.12 12.58
C ARG A 130 -13.21 -23.32 12.92
N ALA A 131 -13.03 -22.81 14.13
CA ALA A 131 -13.92 -22.91 15.30
C ALA A 131 -15.02 -21.83 15.35
N GLN A 132 -14.96 -20.81 14.49
CA GLN A 132 -15.91 -19.70 14.44
C GLN A 132 -16.69 -19.71 13.11
N PRO A 133 -17.67 -20.63 12.94
CA PRO A 133 -18.42 -20.73 11.69
C PRO A 133 -19.20 -19.46 11.34
N GLN A 134 -19.46 -18.59 12.31
CA GLN A 134 -20.14 -17.31 12.11
C GLN A 134 -19.25 -16.22 11.49
N HIS A 135 -17.92 -16.33 11.56
CA HIS A 135 -17.01 -15.35 10.94
C HIS A 135 -17.08 -15.47 9.43
N SER A 136 -17.85 -14.60 8.79
CA SER A 136 -18.27 -14.77 7.41
C SER A 136 -18.12 -13.51 6.57
N SER A 137 -18.21 -12.34 7.18
CA SER A 137 -18.28 -11.06 6.48
C SER A 137 -17.01 -10.26 6.71
N PHE A 138 -16.21 -10.09 5.67
CA PHE A 138 -14.97 -9.31 5.71
C PHE A 138 -15.06 -8.11 4.78
N VAL A 139 -14.70 -6.93 5.28
CA VAL A 139 -14.81 -5.66 4.54
C VAL A 139 -13.51 -4.87 4.55
N ALA A 140 -13.30 -4.06 3.51
CA ALA A 140 -12.26 -3.03 3.49
C ALA A 140 -12.49 -1.98 4.60
N LEU A 141 -11.42 -1.34 5.07
CA LEU A 141 -11.49 -0.42 6.22
C LEU A 141 -12.39 0.79 5.95
N GLN A 142 -12.37 1.28 4.70
CA GLN A 142 -13.14 2.43 4.20
C GLN A 142 -14.65 2.26 4.38
N ARG A 143 -15.13 1.01 4.52
CA ARG A 143 -16.56 0.75 4.76
C ARG A 143 -17.00 1.05 6.19
N LEU A 144 -16.06 1.14 7.14
CA LEU A 144 -16.35 1.32 8.56
C LEU A 144 -15.82 2.64 9.14
N VAL A 145 -14.68 3.13 8.64
CA VAL A 145 -14.06 4.38 9.10
C VAL A 145 -13.51 5.19 7.93
N LYS A 146 -13.33 6.51 8.15
CA LYS A 146 -12.62 7.37 7.20
C LYS A 146 -11.14 6.96 7.15
N VAL A 147 -10.70 6.51 5.98
CA VAL A 147 -9.29 6.25 5.66
C VAL A 147 -8.75 7.45 4.89
N ASP A 148 -7.56 7.93 5.24
CA ASP A 148 -6.95 9.10 4.59
C ASP A 148 -6.10 8.72 3.38
N MET A 149 -5.51 7.53 3.39
CA MET A 149 -4.64 7.05 2.32
C MET A 149 -4.71 5.53 2.12
N ALA A 150 -4.53 5.06 0.89
CA ALA A 150 -4.54 3.64 0.55
C ALA A 150 -3.32 3.24 -0.26
N ILE A 151 -2.64 2.17 0.18
CA ILE A 151 -1.45 1.58 -0.45
C ILE A 151 -1.83 0.20 -0.97
N PRO A 152 -2.32 0.08 -2.22
CA PRO A 152 -2.74 -1.20 -2.77
C PRO A 152 -1.54 -2.12 -3.05
N GLY A 153 -1.76 -3.43 -2.89
CA GLY A 153 -0.79 -4.46 -3.20
C GLY A 153 -1.06 -5.75 -2.42
N CYS A 154 -0.64 -6.90 -2.94
CA CYS A 154 -0.84 -8.18 -2.26
C CYS A 154 0.43 -9.05 -2.38
N PRO A 155 1.55 -8.66 -1.70
CA PRO A 155 1.69 -7.46 -0.87
C PRO A 155 2.03 -6.19 -1.70
N PRO A 156 1.93 -4.97 -1.14
CA PRO A 156 2.58 -3.78 -1.70
C PRO A 156 4.09 -4.02 -1.85
N SER A 157 4.76 -3.32 -2.75
CA SER A 157 6.20 -3.49 -2.90
C SER A 157 6.97 -2.85 -1.73
N PRO A 158 8.13 -3.40 -1.32
CA PRO A 158 8.93 -2.80 -0.26
C PRO A 158 9.25 -1.32 -0.53
N GLN A 159 9.55 -1.01 -1.79
CA GLN A 159 9.92 0.33 -2.24
C GLN A 159 8.77 1.34 -2.14
N ILE A 160 7.52 0.92 -2.41
CA ILE A 160 6.39 1.85 -2.32
C ILE A 160 6.10 2.21 -0.86
N ILE A 161 6.22 1.23 0.04
CA ILE A 161 6.06 1.47 1.49
C ILE A 161 7.14 2.43 1.98
N LYS A 162 8.41 2.19 1.64
CA LYS A 162 9.54 3.09 1.95
C LYS A 162 9.28 4.51 1.44
N LYS A 163 9.00 4.66 0.14
CA LYS A 163 8.80 5.99 -0.47
C LYS A 163 7.66 6.76 0.18
N ILE A 164 6.57 6.10 0.53
CA ILE A 164 5.43 6.73 1.20
C ILE A 164 5.78 7.19 2.62
N ILE A 165 6.50 6.35 3.39
CA ILE A 165 6.93 6.74 4.74
C ILE A 165 7.88 7.94 4.67
N LEU A 166 8.85 7.92 3.75
CA LEU A 166 9.78 9.04 3.55
C LEU A 166 9.06 10.31 3.08
N ALA A 167 8.10 10.19 2.15
CA ALA A 167 7.28 11.30 1.71
C ALA A 167 6.44 11.88 2.86
N ALA A 168 5.90 11.03 3.74
CA ALA A 168 5.17 11.47 4.92
C ALA A 168 6.08 12.18 5.94
N VAL A 169 7.30 11.68 6.15
CA VAL A 169 8.32 12.35 6.99
C VAL A 169 8.71 13.71 6.42
N ALA A 170 8.85 13.81 5.10
CA ALA A 170 9.20 15.04 4.39
C ALA A 170 8.00 15.98 4.13
N ASN A 171 6.77 15.57 4.49
CA ASN A 171 5.53 16.27 4.18
C ASN A 171 5.36 16.57 2.66
N ASP A 172 5.79 15.64 1.80
CA ASP A 172 5.64 15.74 0.33
C ASP A 172 4.22 15.34 -0.07
N MET A 173 3.30 16.29 0.03
CA MET A 173 1.88 16.08 -0.28
C MET A 173 1.62 15.82 -1.77
N ASP A 174 2.49 16.30 -2.66
CA ASP A 174 2.36 16.07 -4.10
C ASP A 174 2.58 14.59 -4.41
N TYR A 175 3.57 13.96 -3.76
CA TYR A 175 3.80 12.53 -3.87
C TYR A 175 2.66 11.69 -3.28
N LEU A 176 2.09 12.14 -2.16
CA LEU A 176 1.07 11.38 -1.42
C LEU A 176 -0.34 11.51 -2.02
N ALA A 177 -0.64 12.60 -2.74
CA ALA A 177 -1.98 12.90 -3.27
C ALA A 177 -2.63 11.75 -4.07
N PRO A 178 -1.93 10.99 -4.93
CA PRO A 178 -2.54 9.86 -5.65
C PRO A 178 -3.05 8.74 -4.72
N PHE A 179 -2.34 8.48 -3.62
CA PHE A 179 -2.71 7.45 -2.65
C PHE A 179 -3.90 7.87 -1.78
N MET A 180 -4.07 9.17 -1.56
CA MET A 180 -5.25 9.72 -0.87
C MET A 180 -6.51 9.56 -1.72
N LYS A 181 -6.43 9.82 -3.04
CA LYS A 181 -7.54 9.63 -3.98
C LYS A 181 -7.97 8.17 -4.12
N PHE A 182 -7.04 7.23 -3.89
CA PHE A 182 -7.35 5.80 -4.05
C PHE A 182 -8.29 5.25 -2.97
N THR A 183 -8.52 5.98 -1.88
CA THR A 183 -9.45 5.61 -0.81
C THR A 183 -10.91 5.51 -1.26
N GLU A 184 -11.27 6.12 -2.40
CA GLU A 184 -12.63 6.06 -2.95
C GLU A 184 -12.96 4.69 -3.61
N ASN A 185 -11.95 3.87 -3.92
CA ASN A 185 -12.15 2.59 -4.62
C ASN A 185 -12.30 1.42 -3.65
N GLN A 186 -13.51 1.22 -3.15
CA GLN A 186 -13.80 0.18 -2.14
C GLN A 186 -13.89 -1.24 -2.71
N ASP A 187 -14.32 -1.38 -3.96
CA ASP A 187 -14.48 -2.66 -4.64
C ASP A 187 -13.60 -2.69 -5.89
N THR A 188 -12.69 -3.67 -5.96
CA THR A 188 -11.81 -3.83 -7.11
C THR A 188 -11.80 -5.25 -7.66
N CYS A 189 -11.54 -5.40 -8.95
CA CYS A 189 -11.48 -6.68 -9.66
C CYS A 189 -10.68 -6.53 -10.96
N GLY A 190 -10.18 -7.65 -11.51
CA GLY A 190 -9.62 -7.64 -12.87
C GLY A 190 -10.60 -7.10 -13.92
N CYS A 191 -11.91 -7.20 -13.68
CA CYS A 191 -12.96 -6.61 -14.51
C CYS A 191 -12.91 -5.08 -14.60
N ASP A 192 -12.22 -4.39 -13.67
CA ASP A 192 -12.09 -2.93 -13.73
C ASP A 192 -11.35 -2.48 -14.98
N LEU A 193 -10.41 -3.29 -15.50
CA LEU A 193 -9.79 -3.01 -16.79
C LEU A 193 -10.81 -3.00 -17.92
N GLN A 194 -11.73 -3.96 -17.94
CA GLN A 194 -12.80 -3.96 -18.93
C GLN A 194 -13.69 -2.72 -18.77
N LYS A 195 -14.21 -2.49 -17.56
CA LYS A 195 -15.22 -1.46 -17.29
C LYS A 195 -14.68 -0.03 -17.43
N ARG A 196 -13.47 0.22 -16.92
CA ARG A 196 -12.92 1.57 -16.72
C ARG A 196 -11.83 1.95 -17.73
N ILE A 197 -11.23 0.98 -18.44
CA ILE A 197 -10.15 1.23 -19.40
C ILE A 197 -10.55 0.83 -20.82
N ILE A 198 -10.96 -0.43 -21.04
CA ILE A 198 -11.24 -0.97 -22.38
C ILE A 198 -12.56 -0.40 -22.91
N ASN A 199 -13.64 -0.46 -22.13
CA ASN A 199 -14.94 0.09 -22.52
C ASN A 199 -14.90 1.62 -22.68
N GLN A 200 -13.96 2.29 -22.01
CA GLN A 200 -13.70 3.73 -22.19
C GLN A 200 -12.81 4.03 -23.40
N SER A 201 -12.42 3.01 -24.18
CA SER A 201 -11.58 3.13 -25.38
C SER A 201 -10.20 3.77 -25.16
N ILE A 202 -9.68 3.73 -23.93
CA ILE A 202 -8.36 4.30 -23.58
C ILE A 202 -7.26 3.22 -23.47
N CYS A 203 -7.61 1.93 -23.62
CA CYS A 203 -6.63 0.85 -23.61
C CYS A 203 -5.71 0.92 -24.85
N ILE A 204 -4.40 0.94 -24.61
CA ILE A 204 -3.37 0.94 -25.66
C ILE A 204 -2.59 -0.38 -25.77
N GLY A 205 -2.98 -1.41 -25.01
CA GLY A 205 -2.36 -2.74 -25.12
C GLY A 205 -0.92 -2.85 -24.59
N CYS A 206 -0.46 -1.95 -23.71
CA CYS A 206 0.93 -1.93 -23.22
C CYS A 206 1.34 -3.12 -22.33
N GLY A 207 0.39 -3.86 -21.75
CA GLY A 207 0.66 -5.04 -20.91
C GLY A 207 1.03 -4.77 -19.45
N ALA A 208 1.09 -3.51 -18.98
CA ALA A 208 1.43 -3.17 -17.60
C ALA A 208 0.54 -3.88 -16.56
N CYS A 209 -0.75 -4.01 -16.85
CA CYS A 209 -1.71 -4.71 -16.00
C CYS A 209 -1.41 -6.22 -15.84
N ALA A 210 -0.92 -6.88 -16.90
CA ALA A 210 -0.53 -8.28 -16.87
C ALA A 210 0.79 -8.47 -16.09
N ALA A 211 1.75 -7.55 -16.28
CA ALA A 211 3.02 -7.55 -15.55
C ALA A 211 2.81 -7.39 -14.04
N ALA A 212 1.93 -6.45 -13.65
CA ALA A 212 1.63 -6.14 -12.25
C ALA A 212 0.78 -7.19 -11.52
N CYS A 213 0.11 -8.10 -12.23
CA CYS A 213 -0.80 -9.06 -11.62
C CYS A 213 -0.03 -10.15 -10.83
N PRO A 214 -0.14 -10.22 -9.49
CA PRO A 214 0.68 -11.13 -8.68
C PRO A 214 0.32 -12.60 -8.92
N THR A 215 -0.95 -12.89 -9.20
CA THR A 215 -1.44 -14.26 -9.38
C THR A 215 -1.43 -14.74 -10.84
N ARG A 216 -0.95 -13.90 -11.77
CA ARG A 216 -1.04 -14.13 -13.22
C ARG A 216 -2.48 -14.39 -13.70
N ALA A 217 -3.45 -13.79 -13.02
CA ALA A 217 -4.85 -13.78 -13.44
C ALA A 217 -5.08 -12.91 -14.70
N MET A 218 -4.12 -12.06 -15.05
CA MET A 218 -4.17 -11.20 -16.24
C MET A 218 -3.05 -11.60 -17.20
N THR A 219 -3.42 -11.84 -18.46
CA THR A 219 -2.50 -12.12 -19.58
C THR A 219 -2.81 -11.18 -20.74
N MET A 220 -2.05 -11.26 -21.84
CA MET A 220 -2.30 -10.46 -23.05
C MET A 220 -2.64 -11.37 -24.22
N LYS A 221 -3.74 -11.08 -24.92
CA LYS A 221 -4.16 -11.76 -26.15
C LYS A 221 -4.59 -10.71 -27.17
N ASP A 222 -4.05 -10.80 -28.39
CA ASP A 222 -4.37 -9.87 -29.50
C ASP A 222 -4.22 -8.37 -29.11
N GLY A 223 -3.21 -8.05 -28.30
CA GLY A 223 -2.98 -6.69 -27.81
C GLY A 223 -4.01 -6.18 -26.80
N ARG A 224 -4.79 -7.08 -26.17
CA ARG A 224 -5.77 -6.75 -25.12
C ARG A 224 -5.58 -7.61 -23.87
N PRO A 225 -5.95 -7.10 -22.67
CA PRO A 225 -5.91 -7.88 -21.44
C PRO A 225 -6.91 -9.04 -21.49
N SER A 226 -6.45 -10.25 -21.16
CA SER A 226 -7.28 -11.45 -21.01
C SER A 226 -7.31 -11.87 -19.53
N PHE A 227 -8.52 -11.94 -18.98
CA PHE A 227 -8.76 -12.09 -17.55
C PHE A 227 -9.23 -13.51 -17.18
N ASN A 228 -8.50 -14.15 -16.26
CA ASN A 228 -8.89 -15.39 -15.61
C ASN A 228 -9.43 -15.08 -14.19
N CYS A 229 -10.73 -15.22 -14.00
CA CYS A 229 -11.40 -14.92 -12.73
C CYS A 229 -11.00 -15.86 -11.60
N ASP A 230 -10.70 -17.13 -11.89
CA ASP A 230 -10.44 -18.16 -10.87
C ASP A 230 -9.12 -17.93 -10.13
N ARG A 231 -8.21 -17.16 -10.73
CA ARG A 231 -6.93 -16.75 -10.12
C ARG A 231 -6.98 -15.36 -9.53
N CYS A 232 -8.07 -14.61 -9.72
CA CYS A 232 -8.15 -13.22 -9.30
C CYS A 232 -8.41 -13.12 -7.79
N VAL A 233 -7.54 -12.41 -7.08
CA VAL A 233 -7.67 -12.16 -5.63
C VAL A 233 -8.27 -10.79 -5.31
N LYS A 234 -8.93 -10.15 -6.28
CA LYS A 234 -9.57 -8.82 -6.14
C LYS A 234 -8.69 -7.75 -5.46
N CYS A 235 -7.41 -7.72 -5.81
CA CYS A 235 -6.44 -6.81 -5.21
C CYS A 235 -6.38 -5.41 -5.84
N GLY A 236 -6.98 -5.23 -7.03
CA GLY A 236 -7.03 -3.94 -7.74
C GLY A 236 -5.74 -3.49 -8.42
N LEU A 237 -4.60 -4.16 -8.17
CA LEU A 237 -3.29 -3.77 -8.70
C LEU A 237 -3.25 -3.59 -10.23
N CYS A 238 -3.96 -4.44 -10.97
CA CYS A 238 -3.96 -4.36 -12.44
C CYS A 238 -4.56 -3.05 -12.96
N TYR A 239 -5.58 -2.53 -12.28
CA TYR A 239 -6.15 -1.22 -12.57
C TYR A 239 -5.23 -0.11 -12.06
N TYR A 240 -4.76 -0.22 -10.81
CA TYR A 240 -3.89 0.79 -10.20
C TYR A 240 -2.60 1.05 -11.00
N GLN A 241 -1.98 0.01 -11.55
CA GLN A 241 -0.75 0.12 -12.35
C GLN A 241 -1.02 0.45 -13.82
N CYS A 242 -2.27 0.61 -14.23
CA CYS A 242 -2.58 0.97 -15.60
C CYS A 242 -2.14 2.41 -15.87
N THR A 243 -1.30 2.63 -16.88
CA THR A 243 -0.87 3.98 -17.29
C THR A 243 -2.01 4.87 -17.80
N ARG A 244 -3.22 4.31 -17.91
CA ARG A 244 -4.44 4.97 -18.37
C ARG A 244 -5.50 5.13 -17.28
N SER A 245 -5.28 4.62 -16.07
CA SER A 245 -6.18 4.89 -14.93
C SER A 245 -5.90 6.24 -14.28
N TRP A 246 -4.62 6.58 -14.14
CA TRP A 246 -4.10 7.84 -13.64
C TRP A 246 -2.67 7.98 -14.16
N TRP A 247 -2.18 9.22 -14.30
CA TRP A 247 -0.87 9.47 -14.92
C TRP A 247 -0.16 10.63 -14.20
N PRO A 248 0.74 10.35 -13.24
CA PRO A 248 1.43 11.37 -12.45
C PRO A 248 2.66 11.92 -13.20
N ILE A 249 2.43 12.59 -14.32
CA ILE A 249 3.52 12.98 -15.24
C ILE A 249 4.56 13.89 -14.59
N ASP A 250 4.13 14.84 -13.75
CA ASP A 250 5.02 15.81 -13.12
C ASP A 250 5.98 15.12 -12.14
N GLN A 251 5.46 14.16 -11.36
CA GLN A 251 6.29 13.36 -10.45
C GLN A 251 7.23 12.44 -11.22
N ILE A 252 6.78 11.81 -12.31
CA ILE A 252 7.63 10.96 -13.16
C ILE A 252 8.77 11.79 -13.75
N LYS A 253 8.47 12.97 -14.30
CA LYS A 253 9.46 13.91 -14.84
C LYS A 253 10.48 14.33 -13.79
N LYS A 254 10.01 14.70 -12.59
CA LYS A 254 10.85 15.06 -11.44
C LYS A 254 11.81 13.93 -11.05
N GLU A 255 11.32 12.69 -10.98
CA GLU A 255 12.17 11.52 -10.65
C GLU A 255 13.15 11.17 -11.78
N MET A 256 12.79 11.41 -13.04
CA MET A 256 13.65 11.15 -14.20
C MET A 256 14.62 12.30 -14.52
N GLY A 257 14.50 13.46 -13.88
CA GLY A 257 15.29 14.65 -14.21
C GLY A 257 14.98 15.21 -15.60
N LEU A 258 13.74 15.05 -16.07
CA LEU A 258 13.27 15.53 -17.36
C LEU A 258 12.43 16.79 -17.14
N GLU A 259 12.92 17.96 -17.54
CA GLU A 259 12.14 19.22 -17.56
C GLU A 259 11.07 19.17 -18.67
#